data_AF-A0A969CF25-F1
#
_entry.id   AF-A0A969CF25-F1
#
_cell.length_a   1.000
_cell.length_b   1.000
_cell.length_c   1.000
_cell.angle_alpha   90.00
_cell.angle_beta   90.00
_cell.angle_gamma   90.00
#
_symmetry.space_group_name_H-M   'P 1'
#
loop_
_entity.id
_entity.type
_entity.pdbx_description
1 polymer ?
#
loop_
_entity_poly.entity_id
_entity_poly.type
_entity_poly.pdbx_seq_one_letter_code
_entity_poly.pdbx_strand_id
1 'polypeptide(L)'
;MFKDATTGVLVEIITSGEFPGDGKPKSVSFPDPAIVSVELDGIKVVRLTTLIELKLASGLTAPDRLKDLADVQELIRNLNLPESLADEIDESVRSEYLKLYRSVQPRR
;
A
#
# COMPACT_ATOMS: atom_id res chain seq x y z
N MET A 1 -15.86 5.27 11.49
CA MET A 1 -15.61 3.81 11.55
C MET A 1 -16.95 3.12 11.73
N PHE A 2 -17.30 2.24 10.80
CA PHE A 2 -18.49 1.42 10.86
C PHE A 2 -18.12 0.04 11.42
N LYS A 3 -19.11 -0.70 11.93
CA LYS A 3 -18.92 -2.06 12.41
C LYS A 3 -20.04 -2.92 11.86
N ASP A 4 -19.69 -4.01 11.18
CA ASP A 4 -20.66 -4.97 10.71
C ASP A 4 -21.39 -5.60 11.90
N ALA A 5 -22.73 -5.58 11.88
CA ALA A 5 -23.54 -5.99 13.02
C ALA A 5 -23.51 -7.50 13.26
N THR A 6 -23.21 -8.29 12.24
CA THR A 6 -23.22 -9.76 12.30
C THR A 6 -21.86 -10.33 12.69
N THR A 7 -20.79 -9.86 12.05
CA THR A 7 -19.42 -10.37 12.21
C THR A 7 -18.60 -9.56 13.20
N GLY A 8 -18.99 -8.31 13.48
CA GLY A 8 -18.23 -7.39 14.29
C GLY A 8 -16.98 -6.84 13.62
N VAL A 9 -16.75 -7.13 12.33
CA VAL A 9 -15.64 -6.59 11.55
C VAL A 9 -15.77 -5.08 11.45
N LEU A 10 -14.68 -4.37 11.71
CA LEU A 10 -14.63 -2.93 11.55
C LEU A 10 -14.45 -2.57 10.08
N VAL A 11 -15.26 -1.63 9.62
CA VAL A 11 -15.25 -1.13 8.24
C VAL A 11 -14.86 0.35 8.28
N GLU A 12 -13.76 0.66 7.62
CA GLU A 12 -13.33 2.02 7.37
C GLU A 12 -13.77 2.43 5.96
N ILE A 13 -14.37 3.61 5.84
CA ILE A 13 -14.74 4.20 4.55
C ILE A 13 -13.78 5.36 4.33
N ILE A 14 -13.11 5.32 3.19
CA ILE A 14 -12.10 6.28 2.76
C ILE A 14 -12.59 6.88 1.44
N THR A 15 -12.40 8.18 1.27
CA THR A 15 -12.82 8.91 0.07
C THR A 15 -11.62 9.14 -0.84
N SER A 16 -11.84 9.07 -2.16
CA SER A 16 -10.80 9.43 -3.12
C SER A 16 -10.29 10.86 -2.89
N GLY A 17 -8.98 11.04 -2.96
CA GLY A 17 -8.27 12.29 -2.68
C GLY A 17 -7.81 12.45 -1.22
N GLU A 18 -8.29 11.62 -0.29
CA GLU A 18 -7.73 11.57 1.07
C GLU A 18 -6.30 10.99 1.07
N PHE A 19 -5.56 11.14 2.16
CA PHE A 19 -4.15 10.77 2.24
C PHE A 19 -3.89 9.59 3.20
N PRO A 20 -3.03 8.62 2.84
CA PRO A 20 -2.71 7.49 3.71
C PRO A 20 -1.83 7.91 4.89
N GLY A 21 -1.71 7.05 5.92
CA GLY A 21 -0.86 7.31 7.09
C GLY A 21 -1.43 8.39 8.00
N ASP A 22 -0.74 9.53 8.10
CA ASP A 22 -1.09 10.63 9.00
C ASP A 22 -2.24 11.53 8.50
N GLY A 23 -2.85 11.22 7.36
CA GLY A 23 -3.97 11.96 6.77
C GLY A 23 -3.63 13.34 6.19
N LYS A 24 -2.35 13.74 6.20
CA LYS A 24 -1.92 15.07 5.71
C LYS A 24 -1.60 15.05 4.21
N PRO A 25 -1.69 16.20 3.51
CA PRO A 25 -1.35 16.28 2.09
C PRO A 25 0.06 15.76 1.76
N LYS A 26 0.14 14.90 0.73
CA LYS A 26 1.37 14.33 0.16
C LYS A 26 1.13 13.90 -1.29
N SER A 27 2.18 13.45 -2.00
CA SER A 27 2.07 13.07 -3.42
C SER A 27 1.08 11.92 -3.65
N VAL A 28 1.16 10.89 -2.80
CA VAL A 28 0.28 9.72 -2.85
C VAL A 28 -1.03 10.00 -2.11
N SER A 29 -2.14 9.82 -2.81
CA SER A 29 -3.51 9.93 -2.26
C SER A 29 -4.33 8.70 -2.64
N PHE A 30 -5.45 8.47 -1.96
CA PHE A 30 -6.37 7.39 -2.32
C PHE A 30 -7.00 7.70 -3.68
N PRO A 31 -6.78 6.86 -4.72
CA PRO A 31 -7.29 7.13 -6.07
C PRO A 31 -8.80 6.81 -6.20
N ASP A 32 -9.36 7.04 -7.39
CA ASP A 32 -10.70 6.55 -7.73
C ASP A 32 -10.71 5.01 -7.78
N PRO A 33 -11.47 4.32 -6.90
CA PRO A 33 -11.50 2.86 -6.86
C PRO A 33 -12.06 2.23 -8.16
N ALA A 34 -12.83 2.97 -8.96
CA ALA A 34 -13.31 2.48 -10.26
C ALA A 34 -12.17 2.32 -11.29
N ILE A 35 -11.06 3.03 -11.12
CA ILE A 35 -9.94 3.07 -12.09
C ILE A 35 -8.81 2.12 -11.68
N VAL A 36 -8.59 1.96 -10.38
CA VAL A 36 -7.45 1.19 -9.84
C VAL A 36 -7.84 -0.18 -9.27
N SER A 37 -9.06 -0.66 -9.52
CA SER A 37 -9.49 -1.98 -9.06
C SER A 37 -9.20 -3.09 -10.06
N VAL A 38 -9.03 -4.29 -9.54
CA VAL A 38 -9.05 -5.57 -10.25
C VAL A 38 -10.08 -6.47 -9.60
N GLU A 39 -10.72 -7.34 -10.38
CA GLU A 39 -11.68 -8.32 -9.84
C GLU A 39 -10.94 -9.61 -9.47
N LEU A 40 -11.03 -10.01 -8.20
CA LEU A 40 -10.52 -11.28 -7.68
C LEU A 40 -11.64 -11.97 -6.91
N ASP A 41 -11.93 -13.22 -7.23
CA ASP A 41 -12.97 -14.03 -6.57
C ASP A 41 -14.36 -13.33 -6.46
N GLY A 42 -14.72 -12.56 -7.50
CA GLY A 42 -15.98 -11.80 -7.55
C GLY A 42 -16.00 -10.52 -6.71
N ILE A 43 -14.86 -10.11 -6.15
CA ILE A 43 -14.72 -8.90 -5.34
C ILE A 43 -13.75 -7.94 -6.03
N LYS A 44 -14.11 -6.66 -6.07
CA LYS A 44 -13.20 -5.59 -6.52
C LYS A 44 -12.21 -5.26 -5.43
N VAL A 45 -10.93 -5.44 -5.72
CA VAL A 45 -9.83 -5.09 -4.82
C VAL A 45 -8.88 -4.11 -5.50
N VAL A 46 -8.13 -3.35 -4.72
CA VAL A 46 -7.12 -2.43 -5.26
C VAL A 46 -5.99 -3.21 -5.97
N ARG A 47 -5.52 -2.68 -7.10
CA ARG A 47 -4.37 -3.23 -7.82
C ARG A 47 -3.13 -3.27 -6.93
N LEU A 48 -2.32 -4.33 -7.05
CA LEU A 48 -1.15 -4.55 -6.20
C LEU A 48 -0.15 -3.38 -6.21
N THR A 49 0.14 -2.80 -7.38
CA THR A 49 1.06 -1.66 -7.49
C THR A 49 0.56 -0.45 -6.69
N THR A 50 -0.74 -0.13 -6.80
CA THR A 50 -1.40 0.91 -6.01
C THR A 50 -1.41 0.59 -4.52
N LEU A 51 -1.64 -0.67 -4.12
CA LEU A 51 -1.60 -1.08 -2.72
C LEU A 51 -0.21 -0.87 -2.11
N ILE A 52 0.85 -1.20 -2.84
CA ILE A 52 2.24 -1.01 -2.42
C ILE A 52 2.51 0.48 -2.19
N GLU A 53 2.12 1.33 -3.14
CA GLU A 53 2.29 2.79 -3.03
C GLU A 53 1.58 3.37 -1.80
N LEU A 54 0.32 2.97 -1.57
CA LEU A 54 -0.45 3.40 -0.39
C LEU A 54 0.19 2.95 0.92
N LYS A 55 0.69 1.70 0.99
CA LYS A 55 1.38 1.18 2.19
C LYS A 55 2.69 1.91 2.46
N LEU A 56 3.50 2.17 1.43
CA LEU A 56 4.74 2.93 1.57
C LEU A 56 4.48 4.34 2.07
N ALA A 57 3.55 5.06 1.45
CA ALA A 57 3.18 6.42 1.86
C ALA A 57 2.62 6.46 3.30
N SER A 58 1.83 5.45 3.68
CA SER A 58 1.34 5.26 5.05
C SER A 58 2.49 5.09 6.04
N GLY A 59 3.33 4.07 5.84
CA GLY A 59 4.40 3.72 6.76
C GLY A 59 5.52 4.76 6.88
N LEU A 60 5.74 5.58 5.84
CA LEU A 60 6.71 6.68 5.87
C LEU A 60 6.26 7.87 6.72
N THR A 61 4.96 8.05 6.92
CA THR A 61 4.40 9.28 7.53
C THR A 61 3.70 9.05 8.86
N ALA A 62 3.32 7.81 9.18
CA ALA A 62 2.67 7.46 10.43
C ALA A 62 3.54 6.46 11.24
N PRO A 63 4.20 6.90 12.33
CA PRO A 63 5.09 6.04 13.13
C PRO A 63 4.44 4.80 13.74
N ASP A 64 3.13 4.85 14.01
CA ASP A 64 2.32 3.72 14.47
C ASP A 64 1.96 2.73 13.36
N ARG A 65 2.26 3.07 12.10
CA ARG A 65 1.96 2.27 10.89
C ARG A 65 3.20 1.61 10.28
N LEU A 66 4.28 1.44 11.04
CA LEU A 66 5.50 0.74 10.58
C LEU A 66 5.23 -0.66 10.00
N LYS A 67 4.16 -1.32 10.46
CA LYS A 67 3.71 -2.59 9.89
C LYS A 67 3.43 -2.52 8.38
N ASP A 68 2.97 -1.38 7.85
CA ASP A 68 2.74 -1.23 6.42
C ASP A 68 4.04 -1.40 5.59
N LEU A 69 5.19 -0.97 6.12
CA LEU A 69 6.49 -1.20 5.48
C LEU A 69 6.91 -2.68 5.55
N ALA A 70 6.65 -3.33 6.68
CA ALA A 70 6.91 -4.76 6.84
C ALA A 70 6.05 -5.60 5.87
N ASP A 71 4.76 -5.25 5.73
CA ASP A 71 3.85 -5.90 4.78
C ASP A 71 4.37 -5.77 3.34
N VAL A 72 4.93 -4.60 2.95
CA VAL A 72 5.55 -4.43 1.62
C VAL A 72 6.79 -5.31 1.46
N GLN A 73 7.65 -5.45 2.47
CA GLN A 73 8.77 -6.40 2.43
C GLN A 73 8.30 -7.85 2.24
N GLU A 74 7.22 -8.25 2.92
CA GLU A 74 6.63 -9.57 2.78
C GLU A 74 6.06 -9.79 1.37
N LEU A 75 5.37 -8.79 0.81
CA LEU A 75 4.88 -8.85 -0.58
C LEU A 75 6.04 -9.00 -1.58
N ILE A 76 7.12 -8.23 -1.44
CA ILE A 76 8.30 -8.34 -2.30
C ILE A 76 8.86 -9.77 -2.26
N ARG A 77 9.02 -10.33 -1.06
CA ARG A 77 9.57 -11.68 -0.86
C ARG A 77 8.66 -12.78 -1.39
N ASN A 78 7.37 -12.73 -1.05
CA ASN A 78 6.44 -13.82 -1.33
C ASN A 78 6.00 -13.84 -2.80
N LEU A 79 5.95 -12.68 -3.45
CA LEU A 79 5.54 -12.56 -4.85
C LEU A 79 6.72 -12.38 -5.80
N ASN A 80 7.96 -12.38 -5.30
CA ASN A 80 9.18 -12.11 -6.07
C ASN A 80 9.07 -10.82 -6.90
N LEU A 81 8.61 -9.73 -6.27
CA LEU A 81 8.41 -8.46 -6.98
C LEU A 81 9.75 -7.90 -7.49
N PRO A 82 9.79 -7.35 -8.71
CA PRO A 82 11.03 -6.88 -9.31
C PRO A 82 11.46 -5.52 -8.75
N GLU A 83 12.76 -5.23 -8.82
CA GLU A 83 13.31 -3.89 -8.51
C GLU A 83 12.67 -2.80 -9.38
N SER A 84 12.38 -3.13 -10.65
CA SER A 84 11.80 -2.21 -11.65
C SER A 84 10.38 -1.73 -11.33
N LEU A 85 9.68 -2.35 -10.37
CA LEU A 85 8.39 -1.83 -9.90
C LEU A 85 8.54 -0.41 -9.33
N ALA A 86 9.74 -0.04 -8.86
CA ALA A 86 10.06 1.33 -8.46
C ALA A 86 9.77 2.36 -9.56
N ASP A 87 9.86 1.97 -10.84
CA ASP A 87 9.62 2.88 -11.98
C ASP A 87 8.13 3.15 -12.21
N GLU A 88 7.25 2.29 -11.68
CA GLU A 88 5.79 2.32 -11.85
C GLU A 88 5.04 3.03 -10.71
N ILE A 89 5.74 3.35 -9.62
CA ILE A 89 5.17 4.04 -8.45
C ILE A 89 5.63 5.50 -8.35
N ASP A 90 4.91 6.29 -7.56
CA ASP A 90 5.19 7.70 -7.30
C ASP A 90 6.62 7.92 -6.78
N GLU A 91 7.28 8.97 -7.28
CA GLU A 91 8.68 9.31 -6.97
C GLU A 91 8.95 9.40 -5.46
N SER A 92 7.97 9.88 -4.68
CA SER A 92 8.11 10.09 -3.23
C SER A 92 8.29 8.79 -2.43
N VAL A 93 7.93 7.63 -2.98
CA VAL A 93 8.01 6.33 -2.29
C VAL A 93 9.05 5.37 -2.88
N ARG A 94 9.66 5.70 -4.04
CA ARG A 94 10.60 4.82 -4.75
C ARG A 94 11.81 4.43 -3.91
N SER A 95 12.39 5.41 -3.23
CA SER A 95 13.59 5.21 -2.41
C SER A 95 13.34 4.19 -1.30
N GLU A 96 12.17 4.24 -0.66
CA GLU A 96 11.78 3.29 0.38
C GLU A 96 11.51 1.92 -0.23
N TYR A 97 10.79 1.82 -1.35
CA TYR A 97 10.60 0.54 -2.05
C TYR A 97 11.94 -0.15 -2.36
N LEU A 98 12.90 0.57 -2.95
CA LEU A 98 14.22 0.04 -3.30
C LEU A 98 15.01 -0.40 -2.07
N LYS A 99 14.91 0.35 -0.96
CA LYS A 99 15.52 -0.02 0.32
C LYS A 99 14.92 -1.32 0.86
N LEU A 100 13.59 -1.44 0.87
CA LEU A 100 12.90 -2.66 1.30
C LEU A 100 13.22 -3.85 0.37
N TYR A 101 13.25 -3.63 -0.94
CA TYR A 101 13.64 -4.64 -1.92
C TYR A 101 15.04 -5.19 -1.64
N ARG A 102 16.05 -4.32 -1.46
CA ARG A 102 17.43 -4.74 -1.15
C ARG A 102 17.52 -5.49 0.18
N SER A 103 16.70 -5.12 1.17
CA SER A 103 16.71 -5.75 2.50
C SER A 103 16.21 -7.19 2.51
N VAL A 104 15.38 -7.59 1.54
CA VAL A 104 14.84 -8.95 1.43
C VAL A 104 15.65 -9.84 0.48
N GLN A 105 16.53 -9.26 -0.33
CA GLN A 105 17.43 -10.04 -1.16
C GLN A 105 18.40 -10.86 -0.30
N PRO A 106 18.81 -12.06 -0.75
CA PRO A 106 19.84 -12.82 -0.08
C PRO A 106 21.11 -11.97 0.06
N ARG A 107 21.68 -11.89 1.27
CA ARG A 107 23.04 -11.36 1.43
C ARG A 107 23.97 -12.29 0.65
N ARG A 108 24.61 -11.76 -0.38
CA ARG A 108 25.72 -12.44 -1.07
C ARG A 108 26.95 -12.45 -0.19
#